data_AF-W1XGN2-F1
#
_entry.id   AF-W1XGN2-F1
#
_cell.length_a   1.000
_cell.length_b   1.000
_cell.length_c   1.000
_cell.angle_alpha   90.00
_cell.angle_beta   90.00
_cell.angle_gamma   90.00
#
_symmetry.space_group_name_H-M   'P 1'
#
loop_
_entity.id
_entity.type
_entity.pdbx_description
1 polymer ?
#
loop_
_entity_poly.entity_id
_entity_poly.type
_entity_poly.pdbx_seq_one_letter_code
_entity_poly.pdbx_strand_id
1 'polypeptide(L)'
;GSGVLIDNDGHIITNKHVVAGARNGEVTVSLSDGSTVTGTVIGSDSQTDLAVVKIKPPKDIKPIKIGDSDSLQVGEPAIAIGNPLGLEFKGSVTSGVVIP
;
A
#
# COMPACT_ATOMS: atom_id res chain seq x y z
N GLY A 1 -1.74 0.11 9.05
CA GLY A 1 -2.27 0.43 7.72
C GLY A 1 -1.73 -0.55 6.70
N SER A 2 -1.99 -0.30 5.42
CA SER A 2 -1.53 -1.14 4.30
C SER A 2 -0.91 -0.26 3.22
N GLY A 3 -0.13 -0.85 2.33
CA GLY A 3 0.46 -0.15 1.18
C GLY A 3 0.75 -1.13 0.06
N VAL A 4 1.02 -0.60 -1.13
CA VAL A 4 1.26 -1.40 -2.33
C VAL A 4 2.58 -1.00 -2.96
N LEU A 5 3.43 -2.00 -3.27
CA LEU A 5 4.68 -1.81 -4.01
C LEU A 5 4.36 -1.55 -5.48
N ILE A 6 4.86 -0.44 -6.02
CA ILE A 6 4.52 0.03 -7.38
C ILE A 6 5.65 -0.11 -8.40
N ASP A 7 6.90 -0.27 -7.95
CA ASP A 7 8.05 -0.49 -8.83
C ASP A 7 9.17 -1.31 -8.18
N ASN A 8 10.16 -1.70 -9.00
CA ASN A 8 11.32 -2.48 -8.57
C ASN A 8 12.34 -1.64 -7.79
N ASP A 9 12.19 -0.31 -7.78
CA ASP A 9 13.05 0.56 -6.99
C ASP A 9 12.64 0.53 -5.51
N GLY A 10 11.50 -0.06 -5.15
CA GLY A 10 11.08 -0.18 -3.75
C GLY A 10 10.16 0.94 -3.29
N HIS A 11 9.42 1.59 -4.19
CA HIS A 11 8.42 2.58 -3.80
C HIS A 11 7.09 1.92 -3.43
N ILE A 12 6.59 2.25 -2.24
CA ILE A 12 5.30 1.81 -1.72
C ILE A 12 4.39 3.02 -1.64
N ILE A 13 3.22 2.95 -2.30
CA ILE A 13 2.15 3.92 -2.11
C ILE A 13 1.28 3.48 -0.93
N THR A 14 0.96 4.44 -0.06
CA THR A 14 0.04 4.27 1.07
C THR A 14 -0.70 5.58 1.35
N ASN A 15 -1.54 5.61 2.37
CA ASN A 15 -2.19 6.82 2.80
C ASN A 15 -1.31 7.66 3.73
N LYS A 16 -1.40 8.99 3.64
CA LYS A 16 -0.65 9.89 4.52
C LYS A 16 -1.00 9.65 5.98
N HIS A 17 -2.28 9.44 6.31
CA HIS A 17 -2.68 9.18 7.71
C HIS A 17 -2.07 7.89 8.29
N VAL A 18 -1.72 6.90 7.45
CA VAL A 18 -1.07 5.65 7.88
C VAL A 18 0.36 5.91 8.37
N VAL A 19 1.07 6.83 7.73
CA VAL A 19 2.47 7.15 8.06
C VAL A 19 2.63 8.37 8.99
N ALA A 20 1.52 9.02 9.38
CA ALA A 20 1.55 10.25 10.17
C ALA A 20 2.20 10.10 11.56
N GLY A 21 2.24 8.88 12.11
CA GLY A 21 2.90 8.56 13.38
C GLY A 21 4.38 8.16 13.26
N ALA A 22 4.95 8.19 12.06
CA ALA A 22 6.34 7.81 11.82
C ALA A 22 7.30 8.72 12.59
N ARG A 23 8.20 8.12 13.39
CA ARG A 23 9.26 8.87 14.07
C ARG A 23 10.42 9.04 13.10
N ASN A 24 10.90 10.27 12.93
CA ASN A 24 12.00 10.61 12.01
C ASN A 24 11.74 10.17 10.55
N GLY A 25 10.48 10.02 10.14
CA GLY A 25 10.11 9.54 8.82
C GLY A 25 10.37 8.05 8.58
N GLU A 26 10.68 7.27 9.61
CA GLU A 26 10.88 5.82 9.50
C GLU A 26 9.60 5.05 9.84
N VAL A 27 9.35 3.98 9.08
CA VAL A 27 8.23 3.05 9.27
C VAL A 27 8.71 1.60 9.17
N THR A 28 8.04 0.72 9.90
CA THR A 28 8.25 -0.74 9.78
C THR A 28 7.28 -1.30 8.75
N VAL A 29 7.80 -1.94 7.71
CA VAL A 29 7.00 -2.55 6.64
C VAL A 29 7.07 -4.07 6.76
N SER A 30 5.92 -4.71 6.96
CA SER A 30 5.80 -6.17 6.85
C SER A 30 5.41 -6.56 5.44
N LEU A 31 6.21 -7.41 4.81
CA LEU A 31 6.01 -7.89 3.45
C LEU A 31 5.14 -9.14 3.42
N SER A 32 4.64 -9.50 2.24
CA SER A 32 3.74 -10.64 2.04
C SER A 32 4.40 -12.00 2.29
N ASP A 33 5.73 -12.07 2.21
CA ASP A 33 6.53 -13.25 2.55
C ASP A 33 6.74 -13.42 4.06
N GLY A 34 6.21 -12.51 4.88
CA GLY A 34 6.35 -12.48 6.33
C GLY A 34 7.59 -11.75 6.84
N SER A 35 8.52 -11.38 5.96
CA SER A 35 9.70 -10.59 6.32
C SER A 35 9.31 -9.16 6.71
N THR A 36 10.19 -8.49 7.45
CA THR A 36 10.00 -7.11 7.88
C THR A 36 11.23 -6.28 7.50
N VAL A 37 10.99 -5.10 6.93
CA VAL A 37 12.03 -4.16 6.50
C VAL A 37 11.74 -2.77 7.03
N THR A 38 12.78 -1.97 7.23
CA THR A 38 12.63 -0.53 7.50
C THR A 38 12.35 0.20 6.19
N GLY A 39 11.36 1.08 6.21
CA GLY A 39 11.06 2.02 5.14
C GLY A 39 11.21 3.47 5.60
N THR A 40 11.48 4.35 4.65
CA THR A 40 11.58 5.80 4.87
C THR A 40 10.50 6.51 4.08
N VAL A 41 9.75 7.40 4.70
CA VAL A 41 8.78 8.27 4.03
C VAL A 41 9.57 9.28 3.20
N ILE A 42 9.45 9.23 1.88
CA ILE A 42 10.15 10.13 0.94
C ILE A 42 9.26 11.25 0.42
N GLY A 43 7.95 11.16 0.64
CA GLY A 43 6.99 12.19 0.25
C GLY A 43 5.60 11.89 0.80
N SER A 44 4.83 12.94 1.03
CA SER A 44 3.42 12.84 1.40
C SER A 44 2.67 14.09 0.96
N ASP A 45 1.42 13.91 0.53
CA ASP A 45 0.48 14.99 0.26
C ASP A 45 -0.73 14.89 1.19
N SER A 46 -1.01 15.98 1.91
CA SER A 46 -2.14 16.07 2.81
C SER A 46 -3.46 16.30 2.10
N GLN A 47 -3.46 16.85 0.87
CA GLN A 47 -4.69 17.12 0.14
C GLN A 47 -5.34 15.84 -0.40
N THR A 48 -4.54 14.95 -0.98
CA THR A 48 -5.03 13.66 -1.51
C THR A 48 -4.88 12.49 -0.53
N ASP A 49 -4.40 12.74 0.69
CA ASP A 49 -4.07 11.71 1.70
C ASP A 49 -3.16 10.60 1.15
N LEU A 50 -2.14 10.97 0.35
CA LEU A 50 -1.18 10.04 -0.25
C LEU A 50 0.21 10.16 0.40
N ALA A 51 0.92 9.04 0.49
CA ALA A 51 2.33 9.01 0.90
C ALA A 51 3.11 7.95 0.13
N VAL A 52 4.40 8.21 -0.05
CA VAL A 52 5.35 7.29 -0.66
C VAL A 52 6.42 6.90 0.36
N VAL A 53 6.57 5.61 0.55
CA VAL A 53 7.60 5.00 1.40
C VAL A 53 8.61 4.29 0.52
N LYS A 54 9.90 4.55 0.74
CA LYS A 54 11.01 3.86 0.11
C LYS A 54 11.50 2.72 0.99
N ILE A 55 11.64 1.53 0.42
CA ILE A 55 12.30 0.38 1.06
C ILE A 55 13.48 -0.09 0.22
N LYS A 56 14.31 -0.96 0.80
CA LYS A 56 15.21 -1.83 0.03
C LYS A 56 14.43 -3.12 -0.28
N PRO A 57 13.97 -3.33 -1.53
CA PRO A 57 13.12 -4.47 -1.84
C PRO A 57 13.92 -5.79 -1.77
N PRO A 58 13.33 -6.88 -1.26
CA PRO A 58 13.89 -8.22 -1.43
C PRO A 58 13.96 -8.62 -2.91
N LYS A 59 14.82 -9.57 -3.27
CA LYS A 59 15.05 -9.95 -4.67
C LYS A 59 13.80 -10.48 -5.41
N ASP A 60 12.87 -11.10 -4.69
CA ASP A 60 11.75 -11.83 -5.30
C ASP A 60 10.39 -11.16 -5.10
N ILE A 61 10.36 -9.89 -4.65
CA ILE A 61 9.11 -9.14 -4.52
C ILE A 61 8.69 -8.58 -5.89
N LYS A 62 7.42 -8.75 -6.26
CA LYS A 62 6.87 -8.25 -7.52
C LYS A 62 6.01 -7.01 -7.27
N PRO A 63 6.28 -5.89 -7.95
CA PRO A 63 5.38 -4.74 -7.91
C PRO A 63 4.04 -5.02 -8.59
N ILE A 64 3.00 -4.29 -8.17
CA ILE A 64 1.72 -4.31 -8.86
C ILE A 64 1.82 -3.54 -10.18
N LYS A 65 1.00 -3.93 -11.16
CA LYS A 65 0.73 -3.09 -12.33
C LYS A 65 -0.38 -2.10 -11.99
N ILE A 66 -0.13 -0.81 -12.18
CA ILE A 66 -1.15 0.22 -12.06
C ILE A 66 -2.10 0.16 -13.25
N GLY A 67 -3.41 0.17 -12.96
CA GLY A 67 -4.48 0.23 -13.95
C GLY A 67 -4.90 1.67 -14.26
N ASP A 68 -5.72 1.81 -15.28
CA ASP A 68 -6.34 3.09 -15.67
C ASP A 68 -7.74 3.20 -15.04
N SER A 69 -7.89 4.09 -14.06
CA SER A 69 -9.16 4.28 -13.35
C SER A 69 -10.23 4.96 -14.21
N ASP A 70 -9.85 5.73 -15.23
CA ASP A 70 -10.81 6.45 -16.09
C ASP A 70 -11.57 5.49 -17.02
N SER A 71 -11.05 4.27 -17.18
CA SER A 71 -11.66 3.20 -17.98
C SER A 71 -12.67 2.34 -17.23
N LEU A 72 -12.78 2.51 -15.89
CA LEU A 72 -13.63 1.68 -15.04
C LEU A 72 -15.12 1.97 -15.23
N GLN A 73 -15.96 0.95 -15.05
CA GLN A 73 -17.41 1.06 -15.16
C GLN A 73 -18.11 0.67 -13.85
N VAL A 74 -19.24 1.34 -13.57
CA VAL A 74 -20.11 0.96 -12.44
C VAL A 74 -20.59 -0.48 -12.62
N GLY A 75 -20.49 -1.27 -11.55
CA GLY A 75 -20.83 -2.69 -11.54
C GLY A 75 -19.67 -3.63 -11.86
N GLU A 76 -18.49 -3.11 -12.25
CA GLU A 76 -17.31 -3.95 -12.43
C GLU A 76 -16.88 -4.58 -11.09
N PRO A 77 -16.52 -5.87 -11.07
CA PRO A 77 -16.03 -6.52 -9.86
C PRO A 77 -14.78 -5.84 -9.31
N ALA A 78 -14.74 -5.64 -8.00
CA ALA A 78 -13.62 -5.04 -7.29
C ALA A 78 -13.19 -5.92 -6.10
N ILE A 79 -11.88 -6.02 -5.90
CA ILE A 79 -11.29 -6.70 -4.74
C ILE A 79 -10.51 -5.68 -3.92
N ALA A 80 -10.86 -5.53 -2.64
CA ALA A 80 -10.10 -4.75 -1.69
C ALA A 80 -9.21 -5.67 -0.86
N ILE A 81 -7.90 -5.39 -0.86
CA ILE A 81 -6.89 -6.12 -0.09
C ILE A 81 -6.28 -5.17 0.93
N GLY A 82 -6.23 -5.58 2.19
CA GLY A 82 -5.62 -4.78 3.24
C GLY A 82 -5.52 -5.49 4.57
N ASN A 83 -5.13 -4.74 5.59
CA ASN A 83 -5.11 -5.22 6.96
C ASN A 83 -5.87 -4.25 7.88
N PRO A 84 -7.18 -4.50 8.10
CA PRO A 84 -8.04 -3.63 8.89
C PRO A 84 -7.83 -3.78 10.41
N LEU A 85 -7.28 -4.91 10.90
CA LEU A 85 -7.28 -5.26 12.33
C LEU A 85 -5.89 -5.68 12.86
N GLY A 86 -4.80 -5.29 12.20
CA GLY A 86 -3.44 -5.54 12.68
C GLY A 86 -2.90 -6.95 12.39
N LEU A 87 -1.82 -7.35 13.04
CA LEU A 87 -1.07 -8.57 12.66
C LEU A 87 -1.90 -9.87 12.68
N GLU A 88 -3.02 -9.88 13.40
CA GLU A 88 -3.94 -11.02 13.52
C GLU A 88 -4.83 -11.22 12.27
N PHE A 89 -4.97 -10.20 11.42
CA PHE A 89 -5.80 -10.23 10.20
C PHE A 89 -5.00 -9.83 8.95
N LYS A 90 -3.73 -10.25 8.89
CA LYS A 90 -2.86 -10.05 7.72
C LYS A 90 -3.53 -10.59 6.46
N GLY A 91 -3.64 -9.74 5.43
CA GLY A 91 -4.15 -10.14 4.12
C GLY A 91 -5.67 -10.32 4.08
N SER A 92 -6.43 -9.45 4.74
CA SER A 92 -7.88 -9.42 4.57
C SER A 92 -8.23 -9.08 3.12
N VAL A 93 -9.12 -9.89 2.54
CA VAL A 93 -9.62 -9.73 1.19
C VAL A 93 -11.14 -9.57 1.26
N THR A 94 -11.65 -8.47 0.72
CA THR A 94 -13.09 -8.20 0.58
C THR A 94 -13.42 -8.08 -0.91
N SER A 95 -14.56 -8.65 -1.33
CA SER A 95 -15.04 -8.59 -2.70
C SER A 95 -16.30 -7.72 -2.79
N GLY A 96 -16.43 -6.97 -3.88
CA GLY A 96 -17.55 -6.08 -4.15
C GLY A 96 -17.59 -5.65 -5.60
N VAL A 97 -18.21 -4.51 -5.86
CA VAL A 97 -18.31 -3.90 -7.20
C VAL A 97 -18.02 -2.41 -7.14
N VAL A 98 -17.59 -1.82 -8.26
CA VAL A 98 -17.47 -0.36 -8.41
C VAL A 98 -18.87 0.26 -8.30
N ILE A 99 -19.00 1.27 -7.45
CA ILE A 99 -20.23 2.04 -7.23
C ILE A 99 -20.06 3.50 -7.72
N PRO A 100 -21.15 4.23 -8.03
CA PRO A 100 -21.10 5.63 -8.48
C PRO A 100 -20.54 6.61 -7.44
#